data_AF-A0A370TJB8-F1
#
_entry.id   AF-A0A370TJB8-F1
#
_cell.length_a   1.000
_cell.length_b   1.000
_cell.length_c   1.000
_cell.angle_alpha   90.00
_cell.angle_beta   90.00
_cell.angle_gamma   90.00
#
_symmetry.space_group_name_H-M   'P 1'
#
loop_
_entity.id
_entity.type
_entity.pdbx_description
1 polymer ?
#
loop_
_entity_poly.entity_id
_entity_poly.type
_entity_poly.pdbx_seq_one_letter_code
_entity_poly.pdbx_strand_id
1 'polypeptide(L)'
;MRHPQSLADAAILTIFLLPSLTAAVGNIDCNHVRVDGIGFTFKELGGPRSAQHSFDRGQSFLNTTYTIDICRPLKKSSGSDPKAKCPSFTRLCAVERFVSKDGTTDVIQDAYPVAGELKTNGGGDMNAKWSRLKGSISHEDSKKEGLLLEIHGGYKKTDTEKKRRQRAVIEFLCDREKTGLENLPEPKDTYDKGKEKRAEDAPEEETDLTPSLTFDSYDTEGDEDTLRLEWRTKWACEDSKKQQDEANRSHWGFFTCAFLSTAAYLIFGSWLNYNRYGARGWDLLPHGDAIRDVPYLLRDWIRRVVNTIQGGGSRGGYAAV
;
A
#
# COMPACT_ATOMS: atom_id res chain seq x y z
N MET A 1 -65.68 -16.76 35.20
CA MET A 1 -64.32 -16.19 35.33
C MET A 1 -64.30 -14.81 34.70
N ARG A 2 -63.31 -13.98 35.06
CA ARG A 2 -63.29 -12.51 35.07
C ARG A 2 -63.61 -11.79 33.74
N HIS A 3 -64.08 -10.56 33.96
CA HIS A 3 -64.40 -9.40 33.11
C HIS A 3 -63.34 -8.96 32.06
N PRO A 4 -63.63 -7.96 31.20
CA PRO A 4 -63.27 -7.87 29.79
C PRO A 4 -62.38 -6.63 29.50
N GLN A 5 -62.38 -6.17 28.24
CA GLN A 5 -61.81 -4.90 27.75
C GLN A 5 -60.27 -4.92 27.60
N SER A 6 -59.63 -4.31 26.60
CA SER A 6 -60.03 -3.17 25.79
C SER A 6 -59.21 -3.05 24.50
N LEU A 7 -59.82 -2.40 23.51
CA LEU A 7 -59.31 -1.26 22.73
C LEU A 7 -57.97 -1.37 21.97
N ALA A 8 -58.13 -1.15 20.66
CA ALA A 8 -57.52 -0.08 19.88
C ALA A 8 -56.05 -0.21 19.39
N ASP A 9 -55.94 0.07 18.09
CA ASP A 9 -54.86 0.80 17.41
C ASP A 9 -53.43 0.26 17.48
N ALA A 10 -52.98 -0.25 16.32
CA ALA A 10 -51.75 0.23 15.69
C ALA A 10 -51.68 -0.27 14.24
N ALA A 11 -52.34 0.46 13.34
CA ALA A 11 -51.89 0.54 11.96
C ALA A 11 -50.67 1.49 11.88
N ILE A 12 -49.90 1.35 10.79
CA ILE A 12 -48.86 2.26 10.28
C ILE A 12 -47.42 1.97 10.79
N LEU A 13 -46.60 1.35 9.92
CA LEU A 13 -45.37 1.95 9.35
C LEU A 13 -44.62 0.91 8.51
N THR A 14 -45.02 0.78 7.25
CA THR A 14 -44.29 0.03 6.22
C THR A 14 -43.52 1.01 5.35
N ILE A 15 -42.44 1.62 5.84
CA ILE A 15 -41.68 2.61 5.08
C ILE A 15 -40.17 2.56 5.39
N PHE A 16 -39.38 2.39 4.32
CA PHE A 16 -37.93 2.62 4.14
C PHE A 16 -36.90 1.77 4.91
N LEU A 17 -36.50 0.65 4.29
CA LEU A 17 -35.09 0.24 4.25
C LEU A 17 -34.73 -0.14 2.81
N LEU A 18 -34.69 0.86 1.91
CA LEU A 18 -33.73 0.79 0.82
C LEU A 18 -32.38 1.16 1.44
N PRO A 19 -31.41 0.23 1.56
CA PRO A 19 -30.05 0.65 1.83
C PRO A 19 -29.63 1.55 0.67
N SER A 20 -29.42 2.82 0.99
CA SER A 20 -28.77 3.78 0.14
C SER A 20 -27.49 3.12 -0.38
N LEU A 21 -27.45 2.87 -1.69
CA LEU A 21 -26.19 2.73 -2.39
C LEU A 21 -25.49 4.07 -2.25
N THR A 22 -24.72 4.25 -1.17
CA THR A 22 -23.62 5.20 -1.19
C THR A 22 -22.68 4.70 -2.27
N ALA A 23 -22.86 5.22 -3.48
CA ALA A 23 -21.76 5.28 -4.42
C ALA A 23 -20.62 5.96 -3.66
N ALA A 24 -19.58 5.20 -3.35
CA ALA A 24 -18.33 5.72 -2.83
C ALA A 24 -17.67 6.50 -3.97
N VAL A 25 -18.22 7.67 -4.31
CA VAL A 25 -17.65 8.56 -5.33
C VAL A 25 -16.55 9.34 -4.64
N GLY A 26 -15.30 9.05 -5.00
CA GLY A 26 -14.14 9.88 -4.63
C GLY A 26 -13.14 9.29 -3.63
N ASN A 27 -13.26 8.02 -3.20
CA ASN A 27 -12.18 7.40 -2.42
C ASN A 27 -11.80 6.02 -2.98
N ILE A 28 -10.51 5.87 -3.33
CA ILE A 28 -9.94 4.59 -3.76
C ILE A 28 -9.70 3.75 -2.50
N ASP A 29 -10.48 2.68 -2.30
CA ASP A 29 -10.19 1.67 -1.26
C ASP A 29 -9.22 0.62 -1.80
N CYS A 30 -7.93 0.85 -1.56
CA CYS A 30 -6.88 -0.09 -1.96
C CYS A 30 -7.01 -1.50 -1.38
N ASN A 31 -7.78 -1.73 -0.30
CA ASN A 31 -7.91 -3.07 0.29
C ASN A 31 -8.97 -3.92 -0.42
N HIS A 32 -9.97 -3.28 -1.02
CA HIS A 32 -11.13 -3.94 -1.60
C HIS A 32 -11.50 -3.31 -2.95
N VAL A 33 -10.60 -3.42 -3.92
CA VAL A 33 -10.95 -3.10 -5.30
C VAL A 33 -11.72 -4.28 -5.89
N ARG A 34 -12.90 -4.01 -6.46
CA ARG A 34 -13.71 -5.01 -7.17
C ARG A 34 -14.07 -4.51 -8.55
N VAL A 35 -13.74 -5.29 -9.57
CA VAL A 35 -14.07 -5.01 -10.97
C VAL A 35 -14.56 -6.31 -11.60
N ASP A 36 -15.74 -6.30 -12.21
CA ASP A 36 -16.38 -7.44 -12.85
C ASP A 36 -16.44 -8.72 -11.99
N GLY A 37 -16.67 -8.56 -10.69
CA GLY A 37 -16.76 -9.67 -9.73
C GLY A 37 -15.42 -10.22 -9.25
N ILE A 38 -14.29 -9.74 -9.79
CA ILE A 38 -12.93 -10.11 -9.35
C ILE A 38 -12.46 -9.11 -8.31
N GLY A 39 -11.88 -9.62 -7.22
CA GLY A 39 -11.37 -8.81 -6.12
C GLY A 39 -9.84 -8.66 -6.18
N PHE A 40 -9.37 -7.44 -5.99
CA PHE A 40 -7.95 -7.08 -5.96
C PHE A 40 -7.62 -6.36 -4.66
N THR A 41 -6.33 -6.26 -4.34
CA THR A 41 -5.81 -5.44 -3.23
C THR A 41 -4.50 -4.79 -3.65
N PHE A 42 -4.46 -3.46 -3.57
CA PHE A 42 -3.31 -2.62 -3.90
C PHE A 42 -2.68 -1.98 -2.65
N LYS A 43 -3.03 -2.48 -1.47
CA LYS A 43 -2.52 -1.97 -0.19
C LYS A 43 -0.99 -1.90 -0.16
N GLU A 44 -0.33 -2.91 -0.72
CA GLU A 44 1.14 -3.00 -0.74
C GLU A 44 1.80 -1.98 -1.69
N LEU A 45 1.04 -1.41 -2.64
CA LEU A 45 1.49 -0.29 -3.48
C LEU A 45 1.27 1.07 -2.81
N GLY A 46 0.70 1.09 -1.60
CA GLY A 46 0.49 2.30 -0.83
C GLY A 46 1.78 3.09 -0.59
N GLY A 47 1.59 4.38 -0.33
CA GLY A 47 2.68 5.32 -0.09
C GLY A 47 3.17 6.02 -1.37
N PRO A 48 4.01 7.06 -1.24
CA PRO A 48 4.51 7.82 -2.38
C PRO A 48 5.46 7.00 -3.27
N ARG A 49 5.08 6.78 -4.53
CA ARG A 49 5.85 6.11 -5.59
C ARG A 49 6.07 7.08 -6.74
N SER A 50 7.23 7.01 -7.40
CA SER A 50 7.56 7.99 -8.45
C SER A 50 7.87 7.34 -9.78
N ALA A 51 7.52 8.04 -10.86
CA ALA A 51 8.07 7.86 -12.20
C ALA A 51 8.79 9.15 -12.61
N GLN A 52 9.80 9.03 -13.47
CA GLN A 52 10.51 10.18 -14.03
C GLN A 52 10.48 10.13 -15.55
N HIS A 53 10.40 11.31 -16.16
CA HIS A 53 10.57 11.52 -17.59
C HIS A 53 11.47 12.73 -17.80
N SER A 54 12.42 12.63 -18.72
CA SER A 54 13.35 13.72 -19.03
C SER A 54 13.21 14.09 -20.51
N PHE A 55 12.88 15.35 -20.79
CA PHE A 55 12.73 15.87 -22.15
C PHE A 55 13.91 16.78 -22.50
N ASP A 56 14.65 16.46 -23.57
CA ASP A 56 15.78 17.27 -24.03
C ASP A 56 15.28 18.55 -24.76
N ARG A 57 15.66 19.72 -24.25
CA ARG A 57 15.37 21.04 -24.81
C ARG A 57 16.58 21.67 -25.52
N GLY A 58 17.55 20.86 -25.94
CA GLY A 58 18.76 21.28 -26.64
C GLY A 58 19.91 21.60 -25.70
N GLN A 59 19.86 22.72 -24.96
CA GLN A 59 20.92 23.11 -24.01
C GLN A 59 20.67 22.64 -22.56
N SER A 60 19.49 22.09 -22.30
CA SER A 60 19.02 21.69 -20.98
C SER A 60 18.02 20.55 -21.08
N PHE A 61 17.79 19.86 -19.97
CA PHE A 61 16.72 18.90 -19.80
C PHE A 61 15.58 19.49 -18.97
N LEU A 62 14.34 19.15 -19.35
CA LEU A 62 13.18 19.31 -18.48
C LEU A 62 12.87 17.95 -17.85
N ASN A 63 13.22 17.80 -16.58
CA ASN A 63 13.00 16.57 -15.83
C ASN A 63 11.69 16.70 -15.06
N THR A 64 10.71 15.88 -15.43
CA THR A 64 9.43 15.79 -14.74
C THR A 64 9.41 14.57 -13.85
N THR A 65 9.17 14.76 -12.56
CA THR A 65 8.93 13.68 -11.60
C THR A 65 7.46 13.63 -11.26
N TYR A 66 6.82 12.49 -11.53
CA TYR A 66 5.44 12.21 -11.18
C TYR A 66 5.43 11.36 -9.92
N THR A 67 4.96 11.91 -8.80
CA THR A 67 4.82 11.17 -7.54
C THR A 67 3.35 10.85 -7.29
N ILE A 68 3.04 9.58 -7.05
CA ILE A 68 1.68 9.07 -6.83
C ILE A 68 1.57 8.31 -5.51
N ASP A 69 0.48 8.51 -4.78
CA ASP A 69 -0.01 7.57 -3.77
C ASP A 69 -1.49 7.27 -4.10
N ILE A 70 -1.74 6.06 -4.58
CA ILE A 70 -3.09 5.66 -5.00
C ILE A 70 -4.04 5.44 -3.82
N CYS A 71 -3.50 5.20 -2.62
CA CYS A 71 -4.30 4.85 -1.45
C CYS A 71 -4.60 6.07 -0.57
N ARG A 72 -3.70 7.05 -0.52
CA ARG A 72 -3.84 8.24 0.34
C ARG A 72 -3.40 9.51 -0.39
N PRO A 73 -3.90 10.68 0.02
CA PRO A 73 -3.32 11.94 -0.40
C PRO A 73 -1.84 12.05 -0.02
N LEU A 74 -1.05 12.61 -0.94
CA LEU A 74 0.37 12.86 -0.72
C LEU A 74 0.56 13.83 0.44
N LYS A 75 1.29 13.39 1.46
CA LYS A 75 1.72 14.22 2.58
C LYS A 75 3.17 14.61 2.37
N LYS A 76 3.48 15.90 2.57
CA LYS A 76 4.85 16.40 2.43
C LYS A 76 5.62 16.26 3.74
N SER A 77 6.93 16.07 3.62
CA SER A 77 7.83 16.18 4.77
C SER A 77 7.93 17.64 5.22
N SER A 78 8.28 17.88 6.48
CA SER A 78 8.40 19.23 7.07
C SER A 78 9.57 20.07 6.54
N GLY A 79 10.34 19.58 5.55
CA GLY A 79 11.51 20.25 4.98
C GLY A 79 11.49 20.42 3.45
N SER A 80 10.38 20.14 2.76
CA SER A 80 10.32 20.22 1.29
C SER A 80 10.29 21.67 0.77
N ASP A 81 10.88 21.93 -0.40
CA ASP A 81 10.84 23.24 -1.07
C ASP A 81 9.37 23.70 -1.29
N PRO A 82 9.00 24.93 -0.89
CA PRO A 82 7.66 25.45 -1.08
C PRO A 82 7.23 25.58 -2.55
N LYS A 83 8.17 25.70 -3.50
CA LYS A 83 7.89 25.75 -4.95
C LYS A 83 7.56 24.37 -5.53
N ALA A 84 8.04 23.28 -4.93
CA ALA A 84 7.70 21.91 -5.34
C ALA A 84 6.33 21.46 -4.82
N LYS A 85 5.38 22.38 -4.56
CA LYS A 85 4.18 22.11 -3.75
C LYS A 85 2.88 22.04 -4.54
N CYS A 86 2.41 20.82 -4.76
CA CYS A 86 1.01 20.57 -5.04
C CYS A 86 0.11 20.88 -3.83
N PRO A 87 -1.14 21.32 -4.03
CA PRO A 87 -2.12 21.55 -2.96
C PRO A 87 -2.43 20.31 -2.13
N SER A 88 -3.07 20.51 -0.98
CA SER A 88 -3.60 19.42 -0.15
C SER A 88 -4.58 18.56 -0.95
N PHE A 89 -4.75 17.29 -0.53
CA PHE A 89 -5.63 16.30 -1.19
C PHE A 89 -5.21 15.85 -2.59
N THR A 90 -4.05 16.30 -3.09
CA THR A 90 -3.40 15.76 -4.29
C THR A 90 -2.99 14.30 -4.04
N ARG A 91 -3.32 13.39 -4.95
CA ARG A 91 -2.83 11.99 -4.94
C ARG A 91 -1.71 11.76 -5.94
N LEU A 92 -1.66 12.57 -7.00
CA LEU A 92 -0.65 12.52 -8.04
C LEU A 92 -0.15 13.94 -8.32
N CYS A 93 1.13 14.18 -8.06
CA CYS A 93 1.78 15.47 -8.20
C CYS A 93 2.89 15.38 -9.25
N ALA A 94 2.94 16.36 -10.15
CA ALA A 94 4.05 16.53 -11.09
C ALA A 94 4.95 17.67 -10.60
N VAL A 95 6.26 17.43 -10.61
CA VAL A 95 7.28 18.46 -10.35
C VAL A 95 8.22 18.52 -11.55
N GLU A 96 8.27 19.67 -12.20
CA GLU A 96 9.11 19.95 -13.35
C GLU A 96 10.37 20.69 -12.90
N ARG A 97 11.53 20.19 -13.30
CA ARG A 97 12.84 20.77 -12.99
C ARG A 97 13.59 21.05 -14.29
N PHE A 98 14.10 22.27 -14.39
CA PHE A 98 15.07 22.63 -15.40
C PHE A 98 16.46 22.19 -14.92
N VAL A 99 17.10 21.32 -15.70
CA VAL A 99 18.46 20.83 -15.41
C VAL A 99 19.37 21.17 -16.58
N SER A 100 20.47 21.88 -16.35
CA SER A 100 21.43 22.19 -17.41
C SER A 100 22.26 20.94 -17.79
N LYS A 101 22.71 20.84 -19.04
CA LYS A 101 23.46 19.64 -19.53
C LYS A 101 24.80 19.43 -18.82
N ASP A 102 25.40 20.49 -18.30
CA ASP A 102 26.60 20.47 -17.48
C ASP A 102 26.30 20.15 -15.99
N GLY A 103 25.03 19.99 -15.61
CA GLY A 103 24.60 19.60 -14.27
C GLY A 103 24.75 20.69 -13.21
N THR A 104 25.15 21.90 -13.60
CA THR A 104 25.42 23.01 -12.68
C THR A 104 24.14 23.71 -12.19
N THR A 105 23.06 23.62 -12.97
CA THR A 105 21.77 24.22 -12.67
C THR A 105 20.72 23.14 -12.48
N ASP A 106 20.00 23.17 -11.36
CA ASP A 106 18.80 22.38 -11.07
C ASP A 106 17.80 23.28 -10.36
N VAL A 107 16.77 23.72 -11.08
CA VAL A 107 15.78 24.66 -10.57
C VAL A 107 14.39 24.11 -10.81
N ILE A 108 13.53 24.16 -9.78
CA ILE A 108 12.11 23.84 -9.91
C ILE A 108 11.46 24.90 -10.80
N GLN A 109 10.95 24.46 -11.94
CA GLN A 109 10.23 25.30 -12.88
C GLN A 109 8.75 25.39 -12.50
N ASP A 110 8.11 24.25 -12.23
CA ASP A 110 6.68 24.20 -11.90
C ASP A 110 6.35 22.98 -11.04
N ALA A 111 5.25 23.06 -10.30
CA ALA A 111 4.65 21.93 -9.60
C ALA A 111 3.13 22.03 -9.64
N TYR A 112 2.47 21.01 -10.18
CA TYR A 112 1.03 21.02 -10.40
C TYR A 112 0.37 19.68 -10.04
N PRO A 113 -0.86 19.72 -9.50
CA PRO A 113 -1.59 18.51 -9.19
C PRO A 113 -2.17 17.91 -10.48
N VAL A 114 -1.77 16.69 -10.81
CA VAL A 114 -2.31 15.97 -11.97
C VAL A 114 -3.64 15.29 -11.62
N ALA A 115 -3.79 14.78 -10.40
CA ALA A 115 -5.03 14.18 -9.93
C ALA A 115 -5.18 14.19 -8.41
N GLY A 116 -6.42 14.22 -7.93
CA GLY A 116 -6.75 14.22 -6.50
C GLY A 116 -8.12 14.82 -6.21
N GLU A 117 -8.49 14.86 -4.93
CA GLU A 117 -9.75 15.47 -4.49
C GLU A 117 -9.56 16.98 -4.28
N LEU A 118 -9.63 17.72 -5.38
CA LEU A 118 -9.10 19.09 -5.47
C LEU A 118 -10.18 20.16 -5.62
N LYS A 119 -11.45 19.79 -5.47
CA LYS A 119 -12.58 20.73 -5.54
C LYS A 119 -12.40 21.95 -4.62
N THR A 120 -11.84 21.75 -3.43
CA THR A 120 -11.55 22.80 -2.44
C THR A 120 -10.23 23.53 -2.67
N ASN A 121 -9.39 23.03 -3.58
CA ASN A 121 -8.08 23.60 -3.95
C ASN A 121 -8.05 24.10 -5.39
N GLY A 122 -9.21 24.41 -5.95
CA GLY A 122 -9.33 25.02 -7.27
C GLY A 122 -9.16 24.06 -8.46
N GLY A 123 -9.22 22.75 -8.20
CA GLY A 123 -9.39 21.70 -9.20
C GLY A 123 -10.82 21.15 -9.19
N GLY A 124 -10.95 19.87 -9.54
CA GLY A 124 -12.22 19.14 -9.57
C GLY A 124 -12.31 18.00 -8.56
N ASP A 125 -13.43 17.28 -8.59
CA ASP A 125 -13.61 16.03 -7.86
C ASP A 125 -12.72 14.93 -8.46
N MET A 126 -12.21 14.02 -7.61
CA MET A 126 -11.24 13.01 -8.06
C MET A 126 -11.85 11.96 -9.00
N ASN A 127 -13.13 11.62 -8.79
CA ASN A 127 -13.92 10.69 -9.62
C ASN A 127 -13.17 9.45 -10.11
N ALA A 128 -12.42 8.80 -9.21
CA ALA A 128 -11.59 7.67 -9.57
C ALA A 128 -12.43 6.48 -10.08
N LYS A 129 -12.02 5.88 -11.20
CA LYS A 129 -12.72 4.77 -11.85
C LYS A 129 -11.76 3.63 -12.17
N TRP A 130 -12.15 2.42 -11.75
CA TRP A 130 -11.45 1.19 -12.10
C TRP A 130 -12.14 0.49 -13.27
N SER A 131 -11.37 -0.10 -14.17
CA SER A 131 -11.85 -0.99 -15.23
C SER A 131 -10.82 -2.07 -15.53
N ARG A 132 -11.24 -3.18 -16.15
CA ARG A 132 -10.34 -4.26 -16.56
C ARG A 132 -9.77 -4.00 -17.94
N LEU A 133 -8.49 -4.30 -18.11
CA LEU A 133 -7.82 -4.26 -19.43
C LEU A 133 -8.29 -5.42 -20.31
N LYS A 134 -8.37 -6.62 -19.72
CA LYS A 134 -8.90 -7.81 -20.37
C LYS A 134 -10.37 -7.61 -20.75
N GLY A 135 -10.66 -7.69 -22.05
CA GLY A 135 -12.00 -7.44 -22.60
C GLY A 135 -12.28 -5.99 -22.99
N SER A 136 -11.27 -5.11 -23.00
CA SER A 136 -11.37 -3.79 -23.61
C SER A 136 -11.69 -3.89 -25.11
N ILE A 137 -12.30 -2.83 -25.66
CA ILE A 137 -12.68 -2.75 -27.08
C ILE A 137 -11.42 -2.63 -27.98
N SER A 138 -10.27 -2.26 -27.42
CA SER A 138 -8.98 -2.22 -28.12
C SER A 138 -8.39 -3.63 -28.27
N HIS A 139 -8.18 -4.07 -29.51
CA HIS A 139 -7.70 -5.42 -29.85
C HIS A 139 -6.30 -5.78 -29.29
N GLU A 140 -5.51 -4.80 -28.84
CA GLU A 140 -4.18 -5.01 -28.26
C GLU A 140 -4.20 -5.21 -26.74
N ASP A 141 -5.11 -4.54 -26.02
CA ASP A 141 -5.18 -4.59 -24.55
C ASP A 141 -6.08 -5.72 -24.05
N SER A 142 -6.97 -6.24 -24.90
CA SER A 142 -7.87 -7.34 -24.55
C SER A 142 -7.14 -8.64 -24.16
N LYS A 143 -5.84 -8.76 -24.50
CA LYS A 143 -4.97 -9.89 -24.17
C LYS A 143 -4.16 -9.67 -22.88
N LYS A 144 -4.06 -8.43 -22.40
CA LYS A 144 -3.28 -8.07 -21.22
C LYS A 144 -4.14 -8.25 -19.97
N GLU A 145 -3.61 -8.95 -18.98
CA GLU A 145 -4.24 -9.09 -17.67
C GLU A 145 -3.84 -7.90 -16.80
N GLY A 146 -4.82 -7.23 -16.20
CA GLY A 146 -4.57 -6.04 -15.41
C GLY A 146 -5.78 -5.12 -15.25
N LEU A 147 -5.52 -3.96 -14.65
CA LEU A 147 -6.54 -2.95 -14.31
C LEU A 147 -6.13 -1.57 -14.81
N LEU A 148 -7.11 -0.82 -15.28
CA LEU A 148 -6.99 0.59 -15.63
C LEU A 148 -7.62 1.43 -14.51
N LEU A 149 -6.86 2.38 -13.97
CA LEU A 149 -7.33 3.37 -13.02
C LEU A 149 -7.32 4.75 -13.67
N GLU A 150 -8.50 5.34 -13.87
CA GLU A 150 -8.66 6.72 -14.30
C GLU A 150 -8.89 7.60 -13.07
N ILE A 151 -8.12 8.68 -12.90
CA ILE A 151 -8.21 9.62 -11.78
C ILE A 151 -8.23 11.05 -12.33
N HIS A 152 -9.17 11.86 -11.86
CA HIS A 152 -9.35 13.25 -12.28
C HIS A 152 -9.04 14.24 -11.15
N GLY A 153 -9.41 15.50 -11.40
CA GLY A 153 -9.46 16.57 -10.42
C GLY A 153 -8.28 17.54 -10.51
N GLY A 154 -7.22 17.18 -11.24
CA GLY A 154 -6.04 18.01 -11.38
C GLY A 154 -6.22 19.20 -12.30
N TYR A 155 -5.24 20.10 -12.25
CA TYR A 155 -5.13 21.24 -13.14
C TYR A 155 -3.67 21.68 -13.27
N LYS A 156 -3.29 22.20 -14.44
CA LYS A 156 -2.03 22.91 -14.67
C LYS A 156 -2.34 24.35 -15.05
N LYS A 157 -1.58 25.30 -14.50
CA LYS A 157 -1.69 26.70 -14.92
C LYS A 157 -0.83 26.88 -16.17
N THR A 158 -1.41 27.51 -17.18
CA THR A 158 -0.67 27.93 -18.38
C THR A 158 0.05 29.26 -18.10
N ASP A 159 0.96 29.66 -18.99
CA ASP A 159 1.66 30.96 -18.90
C ASP A 159 0.70 32.16 -18.85
N THR A 160 -0.53 31.98 -19.34
CA THR A 160 -1.61 32.99 -19.28
C THR A 160 -2.44 32.94 -17.99
N GLU A 161 -1.98 32.20 -16.97
CA GLU A 161 -2.68 31.91 -15.70
C GLU A 161 -4.03 31.19 -15.85
N LYS A 162 -4.41 30.79 -17.07
CA LYS A 162 -5.59 29.95 -17.29
C LYS A 162 -5.29 28.52 -16.83
N LYS A 163 -6.24 27.96 -16.08
CA LYS A 163 -6.18 26.56 -15.62
C LYS A 163 -6.65 25.63 -16.73
N ARG A 164 -5.81 24.67 -17.07
CA ARG A 164 -6.12 23.55 -17.94
C ARG A 164 -6.32 22.30 -17.10
N ARG A 165 -7.40 21.55 -17.34
CA ARG A 165 -7.73 20.36 -16.55
C ARG A 165 -6.69 19.26 -16.77
N GLN A 166 -6.48 18.44 -15.75
CA GLN A 166 -5.58 17.29 -15.79
C GLN A 166 -6.33 16.04 -15.33
N ARG A 167 -6.02 14.92 -15.97
CA ARG A 167 -6.33 13.58 -15.47
C ARG A 167 -5.12 12.66 -15.62
N ALA A 168 -5.18 11.55 -14.91
CA ALA A 168 -4.22 10.47 -15.05
C ALA A 168 -4.91 9.14 -15.32
N VAL A 169 -4.28 8.34 -16.15
CA VAL A 169 -4.65 6.99 -16.50
C VAL A 169 -3.47 6.10 -16.12
N ILE A 170 -3.69 5.20 -15.15
CA ILE A 170 -2.67 4.28 -14.66
C ILE A 170 -3.05 2.86 -15.10
N GLU A 171 -2.19 2.25 -15.91
CA GLU A 171 -2.31 0.88 -16.39
C GLU A 171 -1.53 -0.05 -15.48
N PHE A 172 -2.25 -0.76 -14.61
CA PHE A 172 -1.68 -1.81 -13.78
C PHE A 172 -1.62 -3.11 -14.56
N LEU A 173 -0.41 -3.56 -14.93
CA LEU A 173 -0.18 -4.80 -15.67
C LEU A 173 0.20 -5.93 -14.71
N CYS A 174 -0.43 -7.10 -14.88
CA CYS A 174 -0.08 -8.29 -14.12
C CYS A 174 1.34 -8.74 -14.46
N ASP A 175 2.21 -8.71 -13.45
CA ASP A 175 3.58 -9.23 -13.51
C ASP A 175 3.85 -9.99 -12.22
N ARG A 176 3.92 -11.32 -12.29
CA ARG A 176 4.04 -12.17 -11.09
C ARG A 176 5.40 -12.03 -10.39
N GLU A 177 6.41 -11.55 -11.09
CA GLU A 177 7.78 -11.43 -10.59
C GLU A 177 8.00 -10.10 -9.87
N LYS A 178 7.18 -9.08 -10.17
CA LYS A 178 7.30 -7.74 -9.58
C LYS A 178 6.28 -7.51 -8.48
N THR A 179 6.74 -7.06 -7.32
CA THR A 179 5.87 -6.52 -6.26
C THR A 179 5.25 -5.18 -6.65
N GLY A 180 5.88 -4.45 -7.58
CA GLY A 180 5.48 -3.10 -8.00
C GLY A 180 6.29 -1.99 -7.34
N LEU A 181 7.33 -2.32 -6.58
CA LEU A 181 8.17 -1.38 -5.82
C LEU A 181 9.63 -1.36 -6.27
N GLU A 182 9.97 -2.16 -7.28
CA GLU A 182 11.32 -2.36 -7.79
C GLU A 182 11.82 -1.14 -8.58
N ASN A 183 13.11 -0.81 -8.39
CA ASN A 183 13.88 0.17 -9.14
C ASN A 183 13.22 1.56 -9.28
N LEU A 184 12.33 1.92 -8.34
CA LEU A 184 11.61 3.18 -8.40
C LEU A 184 12.55 4.37 -8.15
N PRO A 185 12.49 5.44 -8.96
CA PRO A 185 13.29 6.62 -8.73
C PRO A 185 12.92 7.28 -7.41
N GLU A 186 13.92 7.69 -6.63
CA GLU A 186 13.69 8.52 -5.46
C GLU A 186 13.47 9.97 -5.89
N PRO A 187 12.32 10.58 -5.59
CA PRO A 187 12.12 11.99 -5.88
C PRO A 187 13.04 12.82 -4.99
N LYS A 188 13.66 13.88 -5.56
CA LYS A 188 14.40 14.89 -4.77
C LYS A 188 13.49 15.57 -3.74
N ASP A 189 12.20 15.63 -4.03
CA ASP A 189 11.18 16.20 -3.17
C ASP A 189 10.70 15.16 -2.14
N THR A 190 10.90 15.45 -0.87
CA THR A 190 10.60 14.50 0.22
C THR A 190 9.12 14.54 0.60
N TYR A 191 8.44 13.41 0.38
CA TYR A 191 7.09 13.14 0.89
C TYR A 191 7.16 12.30 2.16
N ASP A 192 6.24 12.51 3.08
CA ASP A 192 6.12 11.72 4.31
C ASP A 192 5.65 10.30 3.95
N LYS A 193 6.55 9.34 4.10
CA LYS A 193 6.29 7.91 3.85
C LYS A 193 5.47 7.25 4.98
N GLY A 194 5.14 7.97 6.06
CA GLY A 194 4.44 7.41 7.22
C GLY A 194 5.28 6.32 7.93
N LYS A 195 4.73 5.72 8.98
CA LYS A 195 5.34 4.57 9.69
C LYS A 195 5.24 3.26 8.88
N GLU A 196 5.49 3.31 7.58
CA GLU A 196 5.63 2.09 6.78
C GLU A 196 7.06 1.59 6.98
N LYS A 197 7.18 0.47 7.70
CA LYS A 197 8.45 -0.23 7.84
C LYS A 197 8.90 -0.59 6.43
N ARG A 198 10.05 -0.04 6.02
CA ARG A 198 10.81 -0.53 4.88
C ARG A 198 10.90 -2.05 5.05
N ALA A 199 10.45 -2.81 4.05
CA ALA A 199 10.95 -4.16 3.88
C ALA A 199 12.43 -3.99 3.53
N GLU A 200 13.26 -3.84 4.56
CA GLU A 200 14.69 -4.11 4.46
C GLU A 200 14.77 -5.62 4.19
N ASP A 201 15.51 -5.99 3.16
CA ASP A 201 15.66 -7.35 2.61
C ASP A 201 14.59 -7.77 1.59
N ALA A 202 14.57 -7.11 0.42
CA ALA A 202 14.33 -7.82 -0.83
C ALA A 202 15.71 -8.27 -1.36
N PRO A 203 15.96 -9.57 -1.61
CA PRO A 203 17.21 -10.01 -2.19
C PRO A 203 17.36 -9.38 -3.59
N GLU A 204 18.51 -8.73 -3.82
CA GLU A 204 18.95 -8.31 -5.14
C GLU A 204 19.28 -9.56 -5.96
N GLU A 205 18.27 -10.15 -6.61
CA GLU A 205 18.53 -11.04 -7.74
C GLU A 205 18.72 -10.18 -9.00
N GLU A 206 19.86 -10.37 -9.68
CA GLU A 206 20.21 -9.71 -10.94
C GLU A 206 19.30 -10.18 -12.09
N THR A 207 18.05 -9.76 -12.13
CA THR A 207 17.24 -9.87 -13.34
C THR A 207 16.25 -8.71 -13.41
N ASP A 208 16.45 -7.84 -14.39
CA ASP A 208 15.61 -6.71 -14.79
C ASP A 208 15.72 -5.41 -13.96
N LEU A 209 16.57 -4.48 -14.44
CA LEU A 209 16.74 -3.12 -13.90
C LEU A 209 15.57 -2.18 -14.24
N THR A 210 14.54 -2.65 -14.96
CA THR A 210 13.42 -1.77 -15.33
C THR A 210 12.55 -1.43 -14.11
N PRO A 211 12.22 -0.14 -13.91
CA PRO A 211 11.35 0.29 -12.83
C PRO A 211 9.94 -0.27 -13.02
N SER A 212 9.32 -0.67 -11.91
CA SER A 212 7.97 -1.22 -11.95
C SER A 212 6.91 -0.18 -12.29
N LEU A 213 7.16 1.09 -12.00
CA LEU A 213 6.31 2.22 -12.38
C LEU A 213 7.06 3.09 -13.41
N THR A 214 6.48 3.25 -14.59
CA THR A 214 7.08 3.97 -15.72
C THR A 214 6.15 5.04 -16.26
N PHE A 215 6.75 6.08 -16.83
CA PHE A 215 6.05 7.06 -17.64
C PHE A 215 5.82 6.46 -19.03
N ASP A 216 4.57 6.49 -19.50
CA ASP A 216 4.23 6.11 -20.88
C ASP A 216 4.13 7.36 -21.76
N SER A 217 3.17 8.24 -21.47
CA SER A 217 2.91 9.43 -22.29
C SER A 217 2.22 10.55 -21.52
N TYR A 218 2.31 11.77 -22.07
CA TYR A 218 1.58 12.93 -21.59
C TYR A 218 0.95 13.63 -22.78
N ASP A 219 -0.36 13.47 -22.91
CA ASP A 219 -1.14 13.98 -24.03
C ASP A 219 -1.76 15.32 -23.66
N THR A 220 -1.50 16.34 -24.48
CA THR A 220 -2.04 17.69 -24.32
C THR A 220 -3.11 18.03 -25.36
N GLU A 221 -3.57 17.06 -26.14
CA GLU A 221 -4.63 17.26 -27.13
C GLU A 221 -6.02 17.37 -26.46
N GLY A 222 -6.90 18.22 -27.00
CA GLY A 222 -8.26 18.41 -26.50
C GLY A 222 -8.40 19.41 -25.35
N ASP A 223 -9.36 19.17 -24.45
CA ASP A 223 -9.75 20.10 -23.37
C ASP A 223 -9.12 19.76 -22.00
N GLU A 224 -8.56 18.55 -21.85
CA GLU A 224 -7.99 18.02 -20.61
C GLU A 224 -6.70 17.25 -20.92
N ASP A 225 -5.60 17.63 -20.25
CA ASP A 225 -4.32 16.94 -20.44
C ASP A 225 -4.34 15.59 -19.70
N THR A 226 -3.80 14.56 -20.33
CA THR A 226 -3.87 13.17 -19.85
C THR A 226 -2.47 12.62 -19.64
N LEU A 227 -2.10 12.34 -18.38
CA LEU A 227 -0.90 11.58 -18.04
C LEU A 227 -1.19 10.08 -18.10
N ARG A 228 -0.36 9.31 -18.79
CA ARG A 228 -0.39 7.84 -18.79
C ARG A 228 0.83 7.27 -18.08
N LEU A 229 0.57 6.38 -17.13
CA LEU A 229 1.60 5.66 -16.38
C LEU A 229 1.36 4.15 -16.51
N GLU A 230 2.41 3.39 -16.70
CA GLU A 230 2.37 1.92 -16.67
C GLU A 230 2.96 1.43 -15.34
N TRP A 231 2.24 0.54 -14.64
CA TRP A 231 2.66 -0.01 -13.35
C TRP A 231 2.58 -1.54 -13.35
N ARG A 232 3.72 -2.21 -13.44
CA ARG A 232 3.84 -3.68 -13.39
C ARG A 232 3.83 -4.18 -11.97
N THR A 233 2.95 -5.13 -11.67
CA THR A 233 2.82 -5.66 -10.31
C THR A 233 2.01 -6.94 -10.26
N LYS A 234 2.39 -7.85 -9.37
CA LYS A 234 1.66 -9.09 -9.09
C LYS A 234 0.28 -8.85 -8.49
N TRP A 235 0.07 -7.68 -7.89
CA TRP A 235 -1.23 -7.28 -7.30
C TRP A 235 -2.30 -6.99 -8.35
N ALA A 236 -1.91 -6.80 -9.62
CA ALA A 236 -2.82 -6.61 -10.74
C ALA A 236 -3.30 -7.93 -11.36
N CYS A 237 -2.76 -9.08 -10.94
CA CYS A 237 -3.20 -10.40 -11.40
C CYS A 237 -4.53 -10.80 -10.74
N GLU A 238 -5.42 -11.44 -11.50
CA GLU A 238 -6.79 -11.80 -11.09
C GLU A 238 -6.82 -12.86 -9.97
N ASP A 239 -5.77 -13.67 -9.87
CA ASP A 239 -5.59 -14.72 -8.86
C ASP A 239 -4.83 -14.25 -7.60
N SER A 240 -4.23 -13.05 -7.63
CA SER A 240 -3.36 -12.53 -6.56
C SER A 240 -4.02 -12.55 -5.18
N LYS A 241 -5.28 -12.10 -5.10
CA LYS A 241 -6.04 -12.08 -3.85
C LYS A 241 -6.32 -13.47 -3.30
N LYS A 242 -6.62 -14.44 -4.16
CA LYS A 242 -6.85 -15.83 -3.75
C LYS A 242 -5.57 -16.45 -3.17
N GLN A 243 -4.44 -16.23 -3.85
CA GLN A 243 -3.14 -16.72 -3.38
C GLN A 243 -2.77 -16.09 -2.03
N GLN A 244 -2.99 -14.79 -1.85
CA GLN A 244 -2.74 -14.12 -0.56
C GLN A 244 -3.63 -14.66 0.56
N ASP A 245 -4.91 -14.88 0.28
CA ASP A 245 -5.85 -15.44 1.26
C ASP A 245 -5.48 -16.89 1.64
N GLU A 246 -5.05 -17.71 0.68
CA GLU A 246 -4.56 -19.07 0.91
C GLU A 246 -3.27 -19.10 1.75
N ALA A 247 -2.29 -18.25 1.43
CA ALA A 247 -1.05 -18.12 2.19
C ALA A 247 -1.31 -17.72 3.65
N ASN A 248 -2.22 -16.75 3.87
CA ASN A 248 -2.61 -16.31 5.22
C ASN A 248 -3.29 -17.43 6.03
N ARG A 249 -4.14 -18.24 5.40
CA ARG A 249 -4.77 -19.40 6.06
C ARG A 249 -3.75 -20.44 6.49
N SER A 250 -2.74 -20.71 5.65
CA SER A 250 -1.66 -21.65 5.99
C SER A 250 -0.86 -21.20 7.22
N HIS A 251 -0.57 -19.90 7.34
CA HIS A 251 0.20 -19.36 8.47
C HIS A 251 -0.53 -19.54 9.81
N TRP A 252 -1.83 -19.27 9.87
CA TRP A 252 -2.63 -19.46 11.09
C TRP A 252 -2.85 -20.93 11.47
N GLY A 253 -2.89 -21.84 10.48
CA GLY A 253 -2.99 -23.27 10.73
C GLY A 253 -1.84 -23.82 11.57
N PHE A 254 -0.60 -23.39 11.30
CA PHE A 254 0.57 -23.84 12.06
C PHE A 254 0.50 -23.45 13.54
N PHE A 255 0.18 -22.18 13.85
CA PHE A 255 0.14 -21.70 15.24
C PHE A 255 -1.02 -22.30 16.03
N THR A 256 -2.18 -22.47 15.39
CA THR A 256 -3.33 -23.10 16.04
C THR A 256 -3.07 -24.58 16.33
N CYS A 257 -2.48 -25.33 15.40
CA CYS A 257 -2.08 -26.72 15.67
C CYS A 257 -1.03 -26.84 16.78
N ALA A 258 0.03 -26.02 16.76
CA ALA A 258 1.06 -26.04 17.81
C ALA A 258 0.50 -25.66 19.20
N PHE A 259 -0.38 -24.65 19.25
CA PHE A 259 -1.05 -24.26 20.48
C PHE A 259 -1.95 -25.36 21.01
N LEU A 260 -2.76 -25.99 20.14
CA LEU A 260 -3.64 -27.09 20.53
C LEU A 260 -2.87 -28.33 20.98
N SER A 261 -1.75 -28.66 20.33
CA SER A 261 -0.87 -29.76 20.76
C SER A 261 -0.24 -29.48 22.12
N THR A 262 0.23 -28.25 22.36
CA THR A 262 0.79 -27.85 23.66
C THR A 262 -0.27 -27.86 24.75
N ALA A 263 -1.47 -27.35 24.47
CA ALA A 263 -2.59 -27.37 25.39
C ALA A 263 -3.02 -28.81 25.72
N ALA A 264 -3.12 -29.68 24.72
CA ALA A 264 -3.42 -31.10 24.90
C ALA A 264 -2.36 -31.80 25.75
N TYR A 265 -1.07 -31.53 25.49
CA TYR A 265 0.04 -32.05 26.30
C TYR A 265 -0.04 -31.62 27.76
N LEU A 266 -0.32 -30.34 28.02
CA LEU A 266 -0.46 -29.81 29.38
C LEU A 266 -1.69 -30.37 30.09
N ILE A 267 -2.85 -30.42 29.42
CA ILE A 267 -4.10 -30.93 30.01
C ILE A 267 -3.98 -32.43 30.29
N PHE A 268 -3.52 -33.22 29.32
CA PHE A 268 -3.38 -34.66 29.47
C PHE A 268 -2.27 -35.04 30.45
N GLY A 269 -1.13 -34.34 30.38
CA GLY A 269 -0.03 -34.50 31.35
C GLY A 269 -0.46 -34.16 32.77
N SER A 270 -1.17 -33.05 32.95
CA SER A 270 -1.72 -32.66 34.26
C SER A 270 -2.74 -33.66 34.80
N TRP A 271 -3.62 -34.18 33.93
CA TRP A 271 -4.60 -35.19 34.31
C TRP A 271 -3.95 -36.52 34.72
N LEU A 272 -2.94 -36.98 33.97
CA LEU A 272 -2.16 -38.17 34.34
C LEU A 272 -1.42 -37.97 35.67
N ASN A 273 -0.78 -36.80 35.88
CA ASN A 273 -0.08 -36.51 37.12
C ASN A 273 -1.03 -36.42 38.33
N TYR A 274 -2.21 -35.85 38.12
CA TYR A 274 -3.26 -35.79 39.14
C TYR A 274 -3.81 -37.17 39.53
N ASN A 275 -4.20 -37.99 38.55
CA ASN A 275 -4.92 -39.24 38.80
C ASN A 275 -4.00 -40.40 39.19
N ARG A 276 -2.78 -40.46 38.65
CA ARG A 276 -1.86 -41.59 38.90
C ARG A 276 -0.88 -41.32 40.04
N TYR A 277 -0.46 -40.06 40.21
CA TYR A 277 0.57 -39.69 41.19
C TYR A 277 0.05 -38.81 42.34
N GLY A 278 -1.21 -38.35 42.29
CA GLY A 278 -1.81 -37.54 43.36
C GLY A 278 -1.17 -36.16 43.54
N ALA A 279 -0.40 -35.71 42.54
CA ALA A 279 0.33 -34.45 42.54
C ALA A 279 -0.63 -33.26 42.71
N ARG A 280 -0.22 -32.25 43.48
CA ARG A 280 -0.99 -31.02 43.73
C ARG A 280 -0.11 -29.78 43.53
N GLY A 281 -0.70 -28.72 43.01
CA GLY A 281 0.01 -27.45 42.78
C GLY A 281 0.93 -27.50 41.56
N TRP A 282 2.16 -27.02 41.70
CA TRP A 282 3.12 -26.86 40.59
C TRP A 282 3.68 -28.18 40.03
N ASP A 283 3.55 -29.27 40.77
CA ASP A 283 3.95 -30.63 40.36
C ASP A 283 2.97 -31.25 39.33
N LEU A 284 1.87 -30.55 39.01
CA LEU A 284 0.90 -31.01 38.01
C LEU A 284 1.43 -30.87 36.58
N LEU A 285 2.33 -29.92 36.34
CA LEU A 285 2.85 -29.64 35.00
C LEU A 285 3.92 -30.68 34.62
N PRO A 286 3.76 -31.39 33.49
CA PRO A 286 4.80 -32.32 33.04
C PRO A 286 6.09 -31.55 32.75
N HIS A 287 7.19 -31.92 33.42
CA HIS A 287 8.48 -31.21 33.42
C HIS A 287 8.41 -29.76 33.96
N GLY A 288 7.69 -29.55 35.07
CA GLY A 288 7.58 -28.25 35.75
C GLY A 288 8.92 -27.57 36.09
N ASP A 289 9.98 -28.35 36.33
CA ASP A 289 11.34 -27.82 36.56
C ASP A 289 11.88 -27.04 35.34
N ALA A 290 11.64 -27.52 34.12
CA ALA A 290 12.04 -26.82 32.90
C ALA A 290 11.22 -25.54 32.68
N ILE A 291 9.94 -25.54 33.05
CA ILE A 291 9.03 -24.38 32.94
C ILE A 291 9.43 -23.30 33.95
N ARG A 292 9.96 -23.68 35.11
CA ARG A 292 10.48 -22.75 36.13
C ARG A 292 11.71 -21.98 35.65
N ASP A 293 12.50 -22.58 34.76
CA ASP A 293 13.74 -22.01 34.23
C ASP A 293 13.51 -21.13 32.98
N VAL A 294 12.37 -21.26 32.30
CA VAL A 294 11.97 -20.42 31.15
C VAL A 294 12.13 -18.92 31.39
N PRO A 295 11.69 -18.30 32.50
CA PRO A 295 11.87 -16.85 32.69
C PRO A 295 13.34 -16.42 32.74
N TYR A 296 14.24 -17.29 33.20
CA TYR A 296 15.67 -17.02 33.24
C TYR A 296 16.32 -17.21 31.86
N LEU A 297 15.95 -18.28 31.17
CA LEU A 297 16.40 -18.56 29.80
C LEU A 297 15.93 -17.50 28.79
N LEU A 298 14.68 -17.04 28.91
CA LEU A 298 14.10 -16.00 28.06
C LEU A 298 14.77 -14.65 28.31
N ARG A 299 15.08 -14.33 29.58
CA ARG A 299 15.83 -13.12 29.95
C ARG A 299 17.24 -13.12 29.35
N ASP A 300 17.93 -14.25 29.37
CA ASP A 300 19.27 -14.37 28.80
C ASP A 300 19.26 -14.42 27.26
N TRP A 301 18.21 -14.97 26.66
CA TRP A 301 18.00 -14.91 25.20
C TRP A 301 17.70 -13.48 24.75
N ILE A 302 16.81 -12.76 25.46
CA ILE A 302 16.51 -11.35 25.20
C ILE A 302 17.77 -10.49 25.36
N ARG A 303 18.58 -10.69 26.40
CA ARG A 303 19.86 -9.96 26.56
C ARG A 303 20.82 -10.23 25.40
N ARG A 304 20.95 -11.48 24.95
CA ARG A 304 21.83 -11.82 23.82
C ARG A 304 21.32 -11.26 22.49
N VAL A 305 20.01 -11.28 22.26
CA VAL A 305 19.38 -10.68 21.08
C VAL A 305 19.54 -9.17 21.09
N VAL A 306 19.33 -8.52 22.25
CA VAL A 306 19.57 -7.07 22.42
C VAL A 306 21.03 -6.71 22.18
N ASN A 307 21.98 -7.49 22.70
CA ASN A 307 23.42 -7.26 22.49
C ASN A 307 23.87 -7.53 21.04
N THR A 308 23.20 -8.45 20.34
CA THR A 308 23.49 -8.76 18.92
C THR A 308 22.94 -7.67 18.00
N ILE A 309 21.82 -7.06 18.38
CA ILE A 309 21.15 -6.01 17.59
C ILE A 309 21.69 -4.60 17.91
N GLN A 310 22.23 -4.36 19.11
CA GLN A 310 22.80 -3.05 19.50
C GLN A 310 24.29 -2.84 19.16
N GLY A 311 24.99 -3.79 18.53
CA GLY A 311 26.32 -3.58 17.96
C GLY A 311 27.39 -3.10 18.96
N GLY A 312 28.08 -4.04 19.62
CA GLY A 312 29.11 -3.73 20.61
C GLY A 312 30.45 -4.45 20.39
N GLY A 313 31.27 -3.94 19.47
CA GLY A 313 32.73 -3.86 19.60
C GLY A 313 33.58 -5.13 19.62
N SER A 314 34.25 -5.39 18.50
CA SER A 314 35.46 -6.21 18.37
C SER A 314 36.57 -5.80 19.36
N ARG A 315 36.88 -6.64 20.35
CA ARG A 315 38.16 -6.73 21.10
C ARG A 315 38.28 -8.19 21.55
N GLY A 316 39.22 -9.01 21.10
CA GLY A 316 40.67 -8.80 21.04
C GLY A 316 41.26 -9.95 21.87
N GLY A 317 41.86 -10.94 21.21
CA GLY A 317 42.21 -12.22 21.80
C GLY A 317 43.32 -12.19 22.85
N TYR A 318 43.42 -13.28 23.61
CA TYR A 318 44.66 -13.76 24.19
C TYR A 318 44.73 -15.28 24.02
N ALA A 319 45.63 -15.71 23.15
CA ALA A 319 46.35 -16.96 23.33
C ALA A 319 47.56 -16.63 24.20
N ALA A 320 47.72 -17.35 25.31
CA ALA A 320 49.02 -17.50 25.97
C ALA A 320 49.04 -18.86 26.68
N VAL A 321 49.99 -19.67 26.21
CA VAL A 321 50.69 -20.86 26.77
C VAL A 321 50.04 -21.65 27.90
#